data_AF-A0A5K8A6L8-F1
#
_entry.id   AF-A0A5K8A6L8-F1
#
_cell.length_a   1.000
_cell.length_b   1.000
_cell.length_c   1.000
_cell.angle_alpha   90.00
_cell.angle_beta   90.00
_cell.angle_gamma   90.00
#
_symmetry.space_group_name_H-M   'P 1'
#
loop_
_entity.id
_entity.type
_entity.pdbx_description
1 polymer ?
#
loop_
_entity_poly.entity_id
_entity_poly.type
_entity_poly.pdbx_seq_one_letter_code
_entity_poly.pdbx_strand_id
1 'polypeptide(L)'
;MIHFESKEKVLRLDEIFKDDSIYPRERTDDKRIEFFSDLIEEGTQFPPIKIVKNTSGRYILIDGFHRYSAFIKLKRTEITCDLIDAAPQLWRLLSVGFNSDSSQPLKPGEIKRAIHDAWCKDHVRNKRQIADMVGCSVQWVRKVVKGLAQKEESEKLALARKLKDEENLPVRDIAERIGWSKTKTHRLLSEDSKTENGPENNPADSGRSSKQNPRMADTETPPQTEPSFQDAENVIRNFNRYNHEWEPDQKETLYVFDGIKNNIPVQVISDHINRSPGWVRNTASVLLFFYQNDGNCSDQLQEISDALSVGIDRIQSIHWFFIHWPSILPERHPLFQWILSNPPRYRDDRVSQLIRLEHLHWHNDSEDAQGLESDQDQHRLLSQLSDDTLSRLNRISAHFEDLKRYLRNYDIDTALAKDLLERMNLIMILQNRIRDHLCKYI
;
A
#
# COMPACT_ATOMS: atom_id res chain seq x y z
N MET A 1 7.47 -8.33 19.23
CA MET A 1 8.17 -9.31 18.39
C MET A 1 8.22 -10.62 19.16
N ILE A 2 7.70 -11.72 18.62
CA ILE A 2 7.74 -13.02 19.31
C ILE A 2 9.15 -13.57 19.16
N HIS A 3 9.86 -13.78 20.28
CA HIS A 3 11.16 -14.42 20.26
C HIS A 3 10.99 -15.93 20.19
N PHE A 4 11.60 -16.55 19.19
CA PHE A 4 11.73 -17.99 19.07
C PHE A 4 13.16 -18.37 19.40
N GLU A 5 13.35 -19.49 20.11
CA GLU A 5 14.69 -20.05 20.26
C GLU A 5 15.19 -20.52 18.89
N SER A 6 16.39 -20.08 18.53
CA SER A 6 17.07 -20.49 17.31
C SER A 6 18.41 -21.13 17.64
N LYS A 7 18.74 -22.21 16.94
CA LYS A 7 20.04 -22.88 17.05
C LYS A 7 20.75 -22.85 15.71
N GLU A 8 21.95 -22.28 15.68
CA GLU A 8 22.78 -22.27 14.48
C GLU A 8 23.21 -23.70 14.10
N LYS A 9 23.17 -24.00 12.79
CA LYS A 9 23.58 -25.27 12.22
C LYS A 9 24.10 -25.08 10.80
N VAL A 10 25.16 -25.78 10.43
CA VAL A 10 25.58 -25.93 9.03
C VAL A 10 24.89 -27.17 8.45
N LEU A 11 24.23 -27.00 7.30
CA LEU A 11 23.52 -28.07 6.60
C LEU A 11 23.98 -28.15 5.15
N ARG A 12 23.88 -29.34 4.57
CA ARG A 12 24.03 -29.50 3.13
C ARG A 12 22.81 -28.92 2.41
N LEU A 13 23.03 -28.32 1.24
CA LEU A 13 21.94 -27.68 0.48
C LEU A 13 20.84 -28.68 0.05
N ASP A 14 21.19 -29.95 -0.15
CA ASP A 14 20.26 -31.03 -0.54
C ASP A 14 19.40 -31.57 0.62
N GLU A 15 19.72 -31.19 1.86
CA GLU A 15 18.89 -31.51 3.04
C GLU A 15 17.77 -30.49 3.28
N ILE A 16 17.83 -29.34 2.60
CA ILE A 16 16.91 -28.21 2.79
C ILE A 16 15.87 -28.20 1.67
N PHE A 17 14.59 -28.19 2.05
CA PHE A 17 13.48 -28.19 1.12
C PHE A 17 12.70 -26.87 1.17
N LYS A 18 12.37 -26.32 -0.01
CA LYS A 18 11.40 -25.24 -0.10
C LYS A 18 10.00 -25.85 -0.25
N ASP A 19 9.16 -25.63 0.75
CA ASP A 19 7.76 -25.99 0.69
C ASP A 19 6.94 -24.78 0.20
N ASP A 20 6.45 -24.84 -1.04
CA ASP A 20 5.62 -23.78 -1.63
C ASP A 20 4.28 -23.60 -0.91
N SER A 21 3.85 -24.60 -0.16
CA SER A 21 2.70 -24.46 0.73
C SER A 21 3.03 -23.67 1.98
N ILE A 22 4.27 -23.32 2.30
CA ILE A 22 4.67 -22.53 3.48
C ILE A 22 5.28 -21.19 3.05
N TYR A 23 6.12 -21.21 2.02
CA TYR A 23 6.88 -20.04 1.57
C TYR A 23 5.95 -18.97 0.94
N PRO A 24 6.05 -17.68 1.32
CA PRO A 24 5.03 -16.69 0.99
C PRO A 24 5.09 -16.16 -0.44
N ARG A 25 6.26 -16.23 -1.08
CA ARG A 25 6.50 -15.65 -2.41
C ARG A 25 6.07 -16.57 -3.54
N GLU A 26 5.29 -16.03 -4.47
CA GLU A 26 4.85 -16.76 -5.68
C GLU A 26 5.94 -16.88 -6.73
N ARG A 27 6.79 -15.86 -6.83
CA ARG A 27 7.83 -15.75 -7.86
C ARG A 27 9.18 -15.51 -7.24
N THR A 28 10.18 -16.10 -7.87
CA THR A 28 11.60 -15.88 -7.57
C THR A 28 12.10 -14.68 -8.36
N ASP A 29 12.97 -13.88 -7.76
CA ASP A 29 13.64 -12.77 -8.42
C ASP A 29 15.06 -13.19 -8.82
N ASP A 30 15.24 -13.55 -10.10
CA ASP A 30 16.51 -14.08 -10.61
C ASP A 30 17.63 -13.04 -10.59
N LYS A 31 17.32 -11.76 -10.85
CA LYS A 31 18.28 -10.65 -10.74
C LYS A 31 18.81 -10.53 -9.32
N ARG A 32 17.95 -10.78 -8.34
CA ARG A 32 18.34 -10.75 -6.93
C ARG A 32 19.19 -11.96 -6.53
N ILE A 33 18.95 -13.13 -7.13
CA ILE A 33 19.84 -14.28 -6.98
C ILE A 33 21.22 -13.98 -7.56
N GLU A 34 21.29 -13.34 -8.73
CA GLU A 34 22.54 -12.86 -9.33
C GLU A 34 23.30 -11.93 -8.40
N PHE A 35 22.63 -10.88 -7.94
CA PHE A 35 23.21 -9.94 -6.99
C PHE A 35 23.76 -10.61 -5.71
N PHE A 36 23.01 -11.55 -5.11
CA PHE A 36 23.52 -12.29 -3.95
C PHE A 36 24.67 -13.22 -4.32
N SER A 37 24.71 -13.79 -5.52
CA SER A 37 25.79 -14.65 -5.97
C SER A 37 27.10 -13.86 -6.07
N ASP A 38 27.05 -12.68 -6.70
CA ASP A 38 28.20 -11.78 -6.84
C ASP A 38 28.76 -11.40 -5.46
N LEU A 39 27.88 -10.97 -4.54
CA LEU A 39 28.30 -10.62 -3.18
C LEU A 39 28.91 -11.80 -2.40
N ILE A 40 28.40 -13.02 -2.59
CA ILE A 40 28.96 -14.23 -1.95
C ILE A 40 30.35 -14.54 -2.54
N GLU A 41 30.55 -14.37 -3.85
CA GLU A 41 31.86 -14.55 -4.49
C GLU A 41 32.90 -13.53 -4.00
N GLU A 42 32.46 -12.28 -3.75
CA GLU A 42 33.28 -11.22 -3.15
C GLU A 42 33.62 -11.46 -1.66
N GLY A 43 33.04 -12.49 -1.04
CA GLY A 43 33.30 -12.85 0.35
C GLY A 43 32.41 -12.14 1.37
N THR A 44 31.30 -11.54 0.94
CA THR A 44 30.30 -10.94 1.84
C THR A 44 29.72 -12.00 2.76
N GLN A 45 29.74 -11.74 4.08
CA GLN A 45 29.10 -12.62 5.06
C GLN A 45 27.63 -12.25 5.24
N PHE A 46 26.75 -13.20 4.95
CA PHE A 46 25.31 -13.02 5.15
C PHE A 46 24.85 -13.66 6.47
N PRO A 47 23.77 -13.12 7.08
CA PRO A 47 23.11 -13.81 8.18
C PRO A 47 22.66 -15.23 7.77
N PRO A 48 22.62 -16.19 8.71
CA PRO A 48 22.10 -17.53 8.44
C PRO A 48 20.69 -17.52 7.84
N ILE A 49 20.40 -18.49 6.96
CA ILE A 49 19.03 -18.71 6.47
C ILE A 49 18.17 -19.33 7.56
N LYS A 50 16.85 -19.12 7.56
CA LYS A 50 15.99 -19.63 8.63
C LYS A 50 15.26 -20.88 8.19
N ILE A 51 15.29 -21.91 9.02
CA ILE A 51 14.69 -23.21 8.73
C ILE A 51 13.90 -23.74 9.93
N VAL A 52 12.98 -24.65 9.66
CA VAL A 52 12.30 -25.48 10.67
C VAL A 52 12.51 -26.95 10.35
N LYS A 53 12.30 -27.83 11.33
CA LYS A 53 12.39 -29.28 11.14
C LYS A 53 11.02 -29.92 11.31
N ASN A 54 10.59 -30.68 10.30
CA ASN A 54 9.31 -31.38 10.39
C ASN A 54 9.40 -32.68 11.20
N THR A 55 8.25 -33.30 11.47
CA THR A 55 8.16 -34.55 12.23
C THR A 55 8.86 -35.73 11.56
N SER A 56 8.99 -35.72 10.24
CA SER A 56 9.78 -36.70 9.47
C SER A 56 11.29 -36.41 9.48
N GLY A 57 11.71 -35.33 10.13
CA GLY A 57 13.10 -34.92 10.26
C GLY A 57 13.67 -34.13 9.07
N ARG A 58 12.86 -33.74 8.09
CA ARG A 58 13.27 -32.89 6.96
C ARG A 58 13.37 -31.42 7.36
N TYR A 59 14.33 -30.70 6.79
CA TYR A 59 14.49 -29.27 7.00
C TYR A 59 13.71 -28.49 5.95
N ILE A 60 12.89 -27.55 6.40
CA ILE A 60 12.04 -26.70 5.54
C ILE A 60 12.54 -25.27 5.64
N LEU A 61 12.75 -24.64 4.49
CA LEU A 61 13.15 -23.24 4.38
C LEU A 61 12.01 -22.29 4.76
N ILE A 62 12.29 -21.38 5.68
CA ILE A 62 11.35 -20.34 6.14
C ILE A 62 11.76 -18.95 5.64
N ASP A 63 13.05 -18.63 5.64
CA ASP A 63 13.58 -17.35 5.15
C ASP A 63 14.93 -17.54 4.43
N GLY A 64 15.25 -16.61 3.52
CA GLY A 64 16.54 -16.54 2.87
C GLY A 64 16.63 -17.31 1.55
N PHE A 65 15.51 -17.50 0.84
CA PHE A 65 15.49 -18.26 -0.41
C PHE A 65 16.44 -17.72 -1.48
N HIS A 66 16.55 -16.39 -1.65
CA HIS A 66 17.50 -15.85 -2.63
C HIS A 66 18.96 -16.18 -2.28
N ARG A 67 19.32 -16.16 -0.98
CA ARG A 67 20.65 -16.58 -0.51
C ARG A 67 20.85 -18.07 -0.75
N TYR A 68 19.89 -18.90 -0.37
CA TYR A 68 19.91 -20.34 -0.63
C TYR A 68 20.12 -20.66 -2.12
N SER A 69 19.35 -20.02 -3.00
CA SER A 69 19.48 -20.19 -4.46
C SER A 69 20.80 -19.69 -5.01
N ALA A 70 21.37 -18.60 -4.45
CA ALA A 70 22.69 -18.12 -4.82
C ALA A 70 23.79 -19.14 -4.44
N PHE A 71 23.71 -19.74 -3.25
CA PHE A 71 24.63 -20.83 -2.86
C PHE A 71 24.54 -22.03 -3.81
N ILE A 72 23.34 -22.41 -4.26
CA ILE A 72 23.17 -23.46 -5.29
C ILE A 72 23.82 -23.04 -6.60
N LYS A 73 23.56 -21.81 -7.09
CA LYS A 73 24.11 -21.28 -8.34
C LYS A 73 25.64 -21.32 -8.34
N LEU A 74 26.25 -20.98 -7.22
CA LEU A 74 27.70 -21.01 -6.98
C LEU A 74 28.26 -22.41 -6.68
N LYS A 75 27.43 -23.47 -6.75
CA LYS A 75 27.81 -24.86 -6.48
C LYS A 75 28.46 -25.05 -5.10
N ARG A 76 28.06 -24.25 -4.11
CA ARG A 76 28.41 -24.51 -2.71
C ARG A 76 27.68 -25.77 -2.24
N THR A 77 28.25 -26.49 -1.29
CA THR A 77 27.64 -27.73 -0.77
C THR A 77 26.88 -27.50 0.52
N GLU A 78 27.25 -26.48 1.27
CA GLU A 78 26.78 -26.23 2.63
C GLU A 78 26.40 -24.76 2.84
N ILE A 79 25.50 -24.50 3.79
CA ILE A 79 25.06 -23.16 4.18
C ILE A 79 24.76 -23.11 5.68
N THR A 80 25.07 -21.97 6.32
CA THR A 80 24.72 -21.72 7.72
C THR A 80 23.23 -21.40 7.85
N CYS A 81 22.58 -22.06 8.80
CA CYS A 81 21.14 -21.98 9.04
C CYS A 81 20.83 -21.72 10.52
N ASP A 82 19.77 -20.95 10.78
CA ASP A 82 19.10 -20.86 12.08
C ASP A 82 17.94 -21.86 12.12
N LEU A 83 18.07 -22.91 12.92
CA LEU A 83 16.96 -23.84 13.19
C LEU A 83 16.03 -23.23 14.24
N ILE A 84 14.81 -22.91 13.82
CA ILE A 84 13.76 -22.34 14.66
C ILE A 84 12.92 -23.45 15.27
N ASP A 85 12.76 -23.43 16.60
CA ASP A 85 11.79 -24.27 17.28
C ASP A 85 10.41 -23.62 17.31
N ALA A 86 9.51 -24.10 16.46
CA ALA A 86 8.15 -23.59 16.36
C ALA A 86 7.18 -24.68 15.92
N ALA A 87 5.94 -24.58 16.40
CA ALA A 87 4.88 -25.50 16.06
C ALA A 87 4.52 -25.42 14.55
N PRO A 88 4.19 -26.55 13.88
CA PRO A 88 3.94 -26.59 12.44
C PRO A 88 2.92 -25.58 11.92
N GLN A 89 1.84 -25.37 12.66
CA GLN A 89 0.80 -24.39 12.31
C GLN A 89 1.28 -22.93 12.25
N LEU A 90 2.48 -22.64 12.77
CA LEU A 90 3.06 -21.29 12.81
C LEU A 90 4.08 -21.05 11.70
N TRP A 91 4.55 -22.08 10.99
CA TRP A 91 5.64 -21.96 10.03
C TRP A 91 5.35 -20.99 8.90
N ARG A 92 4.11 -20.97 8.39
CA ARG A 92 3.67 -20.01 7.37
C ARG A 92 3.77 -18.57 7.87
N LEU A 93 3.26 -18.31 9.07
CA LEU A 93 3.25 -16.98 9.66
C LEU A 93 4.67 -16.50 9.96
N LEU A 94 5.54 -17.40 10.41
CA LEU A 94 6.98 -17.14 10.55
C LEU A 94 7.62 -16.76 9.22
N SER A 95 7.34 -17.53 8.17
CA SER A 95 7.89 -17.29 6.85
C SER A 95 7.48 -15.91 6.33
N VAL A 96 6.20 -15.53 6.50
CA VAL A 96 5.74 -14.16 6.19
C VAL A 96 6.48 -13.13 7.01
N GLY A 97 6.52 -13.27 8.34
CA GLY A 97 7.15 -12.31 9.24
C GLY A 97 8.60 -12.00 8.88
N PHE A 98 9.41 -13.04 8.67
CA PHE A 98 10.82 -12.83 8.30
C PHE A 98 11.00 -12.24 6.90
N ASN A 99 10.11 -12.55 5.96
CA ASN A 99 10.20 -12.00 4.59
C ASN A 99 9.63 -10.57 4.50
N SER A 100 8.76 -10.15 5.44
CA SER A 100 8.24 -8.78 5.53
C SER A 100 9.35 -7.76 5.86
N ASP A 101 10.32 -8.16 6.69
CA ASP A 101 11.45 -7.30 7.11
C ASP A 101 12.62 -7.32 6.10
N SER A 102 12.49 -8.03 4.98
CA SER A 102 13.54 -8.11 3.96
C SER A 102 13.59 -6.85 3.09
N SER A 103 14.70 -6.59 2.40
CA SER A 103 14.80 -5.45 1.46
C SER A 103 13.96 -5.60 0.18
N GLN A 104 13.04 -6.56 0.14
CA GLN A 104 11.95 -6.59 -0.83
C GLN A 104 10.71 -7.08 -0.08
N PRO A 105 9.93 -6.14 0.49
CA PRO A 105 8.75 -6.47 1.27
C PRO A 105 7.76 -7.32 0.47
N LEU A 106 7.01 -8.17 1.17
CA LEU A 106 5.95 -8.97 0.57
C LEU A 106 4.82 -8.09 0.05
N LYS A 107 4.20 -8.51 -1.05
CA LYS A 107 3.03 -7.81 -1.59
C LYS A 107 1.83 -7.99 -0.64
N PRO A 108 0.93 -7.00 -0.52
CA PRO A 108 -0.26 -7.11 0.34
C PRO A 108 -1.12 -8.35 0.05
N GLY A 109 -1.17 -8.80 -1.21
CA GLY A 109 -1.86 -10.03 -1.62
C GLY A 109 -1.26 -11.30 -1.04
N GLU A 110 0.07 -11.39 -0.96
CA GLU A 110 0.80 -12.54 -0.41
C GLU A 110 0.55 -12.65 1.09
N ILE A 111 0.62 -11.52 1.80
CA ILE A 111 0.35 -11.45 3.23
C ILE A 111 -1.12 -11.79 3.52
N LYS A 112 -2.07 -11.25 2.75
CA LYS A 112 -3.50 -11.56 2.88
C LYS A 112 -3.78 -13.06 2.68
N ARG A 113 -3.16 -13.69 1.67
CA ARG A 113 -3.27 -15.13 1.44
C ARG A 113 -2.70 -15.92 2.61
N ALA A 114 -1.56 -15.51 3.17
CA ALA A 114 -0.99 -16.22 4.29
C ALA A 114 -1.85 -16.13 5.56
N ILE A 115 -2.47 -14.98 5.83
CA ILE A 115 -3.48 -14.83 6.91
C ILE A 115 -4.67 -15.75 6.66
N HIS A 116 -5.17 -15.80 5.41
CA HIS A 116 -6.25 -16.69 5.02
C HIS A 116 -5.90 -18.16 5.28
N ASP A 117 -4.73 -18.61 4.82
CA ASP A 117 -4.30 -19.99 4.96
C ASP A 117 -3.98 -20.36 6.42
N ALA A 118 -3.40 -19.45 7.19
CA ALA A 118 -3.20 -19.64 8.62
C ALA A 118 -4.54 -19.83 9.36
N TRP A 119 -5.59 -19.12 8.93
CA TRP A 119 -6.92 -19.26 9.48
C TRP A 119 -7.57 -20.58 9.04
N CYS A 120 -7.63 -20.84 7.73
CA CYS A 120 -8.42 -21.94 7.17
C CYS A 120 -7.72 -23.31 7.26
N LYS A 121 -6.41 -23.36 7.00
CA LYS A 121 -5.64 -24.61 6.89
C LYS A 121 -4.87 -24.90 8.17
N ASP A 122 -4.20 -23.90 8.72
CA ASP A 122 -3.33 -24.09 9.90
C ASP A 122 -4.09 -23.92 11.23
N HIS A 123 -5.36 -23.53 11.16
CA HIS A 123 -6.27 -23.36 12.30
C HIS A 123 -5.77 -22.41 13.40
N VAL A 124 -4.94 -21.41 13.05
CA VAL A 124 -4.50 -20.37 13.98
C VAL A 124 -5.66 -19.40 14.20
N ARG A 125 -6.30 -19.45 15.38
CA ARG A 125 -7.49 -18.63 15.70
C ARG A 125 -7.19 -17.34 16.46
N ASN A 126 -5.98 -17.19 16.98
CA ASN A 126 -5.58 -15.99 17.71
C ASN A 126 -5.19 -14.87 16.75
N LYS A 127 -6.12 -13.93 16.53
CA LYS A 127 -5.93 -12.79 15.60
C LYS A 127 -4.75 -11.89 15.98
N ARG A 128 -4.45 -11.72 17.27
CA ARG A 128 -3.32 -10.92 17.73
C ARG A 128 -2.00 -11.63 17.42
N GLN A 129 -1.93 -12.93 17.70
CA GLN A 129 -0.76 -13.75 17.33
C GLN A 129 -0.47 -13.69 15.82
N ILE A 130 -1.50 -13.83 14.97
CA ILE A 130 -1.33 -13.68 13.52
C ILE A 130 -0.76 -12.31 13.18
N ALA A 131 -1.33 -11.24 13.74
CA ALA A 131 -0.91 -9.87 13.47
C ALA A 131 0.56 -9.63 13.88
N ASP A 132 0.92 -10.08 15.08
CA ASP A 132 2.26 -9.93 15.66
C ASP A 132 3.31 -10.72 14.88
N MET A 133 2.98 -11.91 14.39
CA MET A 133 3.90 -12.74 13.59
C MET A 133 4.10 -12.23 12.18
N VAL A 134 3.05 -11.67 11.57
CA VAL A 134 3.06 -11.18 10.18
C VAL A 134 3.64 -9.76 10.08
N GLY A 135 3.62 -9.00 11.17
CA GLY A 135 4.04 -7.59 11.17
C GLY A 135 2.93 -6.65 10.67
N CYS A 136 1.67 -6.89 11.05
CA CYS A 136 0.54 -6.06 10.60
C CYS A 136 -0.44 -5.72 11.73
N SER A 137 -1.45 -4.89 11.45
CA SER A 137 -2.43 -4.50 12.47
C SER A 137 -3.47 -5.58 12.74
N VAL A 138 -3.86 -5.73 14.02
CA VAL A 138 -4.94 -6.66 14.42
C VAL A 138 -6.27 -6.32 13.72
N GLN A 139 -6.51 -5.04 13.43
CA GLN A 139 -7.69 -4.59 12.70
C GLN A 139 -7.71 -5.13 11.26
N TRP A 140 -6.57 -5.13 10.59
CA TRP A 140 -6.47 -5.69 9.25
C TRP A 140 -6.66 -7.21 9.24
N VAL A 141 -6.05 -7.93 10.18
CA VAL A 141 -6.32 -9.37 10.37
C VAL A 141 -7.82 -9.61 10.58
N ARG A 142 -8.49 -8.83 11.45
CA ARG A 142 -9.94 -8.91 11.66
C ARG A 142 -10.71 -8.71 10.35
N LYS A 143 -10.33 -7.72 9.53
CA LYS A 143 -10.95 -7.45 8.24
C LYS A 143 -10.82 -8.64 7.28
N VAL A 144 -9.63 -9.22 7.17
CA VAL A 144 -9.35 -10.37 6.30
C VAL A 144 -10.14 -11.61 6.73
N VAL A 145 -10.16 -11.92 8.03
CA VAL A 145 -10.81 -13.15 8.52
C VAL A 145 -12.31 -13.00 8.76
N LYS A 146 -12.88 -11.80 8.69
CA LYS A 146 -14.30 -11.55 8.99
C LYS A 146 -15.22 -12.40 8.10
N GLY A 147 -15.02 -12.38 6.79
CA GLY A 147 -15.82 -13.15 5.85
C GLY A 147 -15.64 -14.67 6.02
N LEU A 148 -14.42 -15.10 6.36
CA LEU A 148 -14.10 -16.51 6.60
C LEU A 148 -14.77 -17.03 7.87
N ALA A 149 -14.72 -16.26 8.95
CA ALA A 149 -15.35 -16.60 10.22
C ALA A 149 -16.88 -16.63 10.10
N GLN A 150 -17.47 -15.69 9.37
CA GLN A 150 -18.91 -15.67 9.10
C GLN A 150 -19.36 -16.87 8.26
N LYS A 151 -18.58 -17.22 7.23
CA LYS A 151 -18.83 -18.41 6.41
C LYS A 151 -18.78 -19.68 7.26
N GLU A 152 -17.71 -19.89 8.02
CA GLU A 152 -17.57 -21.04 8.92
C GLU A 152 -18.70 -21.12 9.96
N GLU A 153 -19.13 -19.98 10.50
CA GLU A 153 -20.26 -19.90 11.43
C GLU A 153 -21.59 -20.28 10.76
N SER A 154 -21.84 -19.82 9.53
CA SER A 154 -23.02 -20.20 8.76
C SER A 154 -23.06 -21.69 8.41
N GLU A 155 -21.91 -22.27 8.04
CA GLU A 155 -21.78 -23.71 7.74
C GLU A 155 -22.02 -24.55 9.00
N LYS A 156 -21.45 -24.15 10.15
CA LYS A 156 -21.73 -24.80 11.45
C LYS A 156 -23.18 -24.65 11.87
N LEU A 157 -23.80 -23.51 11.62
CA LEU A 157 -25.22 -23.31 11.92
C LEU A 157 -26.10 -24.21 11.04
N ALA A 158 -25.81 -24.29 9.74
CA ALA A 158 -26.52 -25.19 8.82
C ALA A 158 -26.38 -26.66 9.24
N LEU A 159 -25.17 -27.09 9.64
CA LEU A 159 -24.95 -28.43 10.18
C LEU A 159 -25.70 -28.65 11.50
N ALA A 160 -25.70 -27.67 12.41
CA ALA A 160 -26.42 -27.77 13.67
C ALA A 160 -27.93 -27.93 13.47
N ARG A 161 -28.50 -27.24 12.48
CA ARG A 161 -29.92 -27.39 12.08
C ARG A 161 -30.18 -28.78 11.53
N LYS A 162 -29.34 -29.26 10.60
CA LYS A 162 -29.44 -30.61 10.06
C LYS A 162 -29.45 -31.68 11.16
N LEU A 163 -28.53 -31.58 12.12
CA LEU A 163 -28.42 -32.51 13.25
C LEU A 163 -29.65 -32.44 14.19
N LYS A 164 -30.28 -31.27 14.31
CA LYS A 164 -31.50 -31.09 15.11
C LYS A 164 -32.72 -31.65 14.40
N ASP A 165 -32.90 -31.34 13.12
CA ASP A 165 -34.14 -31.59 12.40
C ASP A 165 -34.20 -33.02 11.85
N GLU A 166 -33.07 -33.55 11.35
CA GLU A 166 -33.00 -34.90 10.77
C GLU A 166 -32.64 -35.98 11.80
N GLU A 167 -31.66 -35.71 12.67
CA GLU A 167 -31.16 -36.70 13.65
C GLU A 167 -31.84 -36.58 15.03
N ASN A 168 -32.66 -35.53 15.25
CA ASN A 168 -33.31 -35.22 16.54
C ASN A 168 -32.34 -35.24 17.74
N LEU A 169 -31.10 -34.82 17.50
CA LEU A 169 -30.06 -34.83 18.54
C LEU A 169 -30.34 -33.75 19.59
N PRO A 170 -30.09 -34.03 20.88
CA PRO A 170 -30.21 -33.01 21.91
C PRO A 170 -29.13 -31.93 21.73
N VAL A 171 -29.45 -30.69 22.11
CA VAL A 171 -28.57 -29.50 21.94
C VAL A 171 -27.16 -29.71 22.51
N ARG A 172 -27.02 -30.53 23.56
CA ARG A 172 -25.74 -30.92 24.14
C ARG A 172 -24.84 -31.60 23.11
N ASP A 173 -25.36 -32.60 22.41
CA ASP A 173 -24.60 -33.46 21.51
C ASP A 173 -24.29 -32.71 20.22
N ILE A 174 -25.22 -31.86 19.77
CA ILE A 174 -24.99 -30.92 18.67
C ILE A 174 -23.83 -29.97 19.01
N ALA A 175 -23.85 -29.36 20.19
CA ALA A 175 -22.82 -28.42 20.63
C ALA A 175 -21.42 -29.08 20.68
N GLU A 176 -21.35 -30.32 21.18
CA GLU A 176 -20.13 -31.12 21.20
C GLU A 176 -19.62 -31.42 19.78
N ARG A 177 -20.52 -31.83 18.87
CA ARG A 177 -20.17 -32.20 17.50
C ARG A 177 -19.69 -31.03 16.65
N ILE A 178 -20.24 -29.83 16.84
CA ILE A 178 -19.85 -28.62 16.08
C ILE A 178 -18.76 -27.78 16.78
N GLY A 179 -18.39 -28.15 18.02
CA GLY A 179 -17.41 -27.43 18.83
C GLY A 179 -17.88 -26.04 19.31
N TRP A 180 -19.16 -25.89 19.63
CA TRP A 180 -19.72 -24.67 20.24
C TRP A 180 -20.08 -24.89 21.71
N SER A 181 -20.24 -23.79 22.45
CA SER A 181 -20.84 -23.88 23.78
C SER A 181 -22.32 -24.25 23.67
N LYS A 182 -22.83 -24.96 24.68
CA LYS A 182 -24.26 -25.31 24.76
C LYS A 182 -25.14 -24.06 24.66
N THR A 183 -24.76 -22.99 25.37
CA THR A 183 -25.47 -21.71 25.37
C THR A 183 -25.53 -21.06 23.99
N LYS A 184 -24.39 -21.03 23.25
CA LYS A 184 -24.34 -20.47 21.90
C LYS A 184 -25.22 -21.26 20.94
N THR A 185 -25.12 -22.59 21.01
CA THR A 185 -25.90 -23.52 20.17
C THR A 185 -27.40 -23.35 20.43
N HIS A 186 -27.82 -23.35 21.71
CA HIS A 186 -29.20 -23.11 22.09
C HIS A 186 -29.72 -21.76 21.57
N ARG A 187 -28.98 -20.67 21.82
CA ARG A 187 -29.37 -19.33 21.42
C ARG A 187 -29.62 -19.26 19.91
N LEU A 188 -28.65 -19.68 19.10
CA LEU A 188 -28.75 -19.62 17.64
C LEU A 188 -29.89 -20.50 17.10
N LEU A 189 -30.07 -21.72 17.61
CA LEU A 189 -31.16 -22.60 17.21
C LEU A 189 -32.56 -22.11 17.66
N SER A 190 -32.62 -21.19 18.62
CA SER A 190 -33.86 -20.62 19.16
C SER A 190 -34.24 -19.29 18.52
N GLU A 191 -33.27 -18.46 18.12
CA GLU A 191 -33.50 -17.14 17.50
C GLU A 191 -34.21 -17.27 16.14
N ASP A 192 -33.89 -18.31 15.36
CA ASP A 192 -34.54 -18.58 14.06
C ASP A 192 -36.00 -19.02 14.21
N SER A 193 -36.35 -19.78 15.26
CA SER A 193 -37.73 -20.23 15.49
C SER A 193 -38.72 -19.07 15.74
N LYS A 194 -38.19 -17.90 16.12
CA LYS A 194 -38.96 -16.67 16.31
C LYS A 194 -39.12 -15.86 15.02
N THR A 195 -38.27 -16.07 14.02
CA THR A 195 -38.34 -15.32 12.76
C THR A 195 -39.36 -15.91 11.78
N GLU A 196 -39.69 -17.20 11.90
CA GLU A 196 -40.72 -17.84 11.06
C GLU A 196 -42.16 -17.72 11.60
N ASN A 197 -42.36 -17.26 12.84
CA ASN A 197 -43.69 -17.12 13.47
C ASN A 197 -44.11 -15.66 13.75
N GLY A 198 -43.59 -14.70 12.97
CA GLY A 198 -44.10 -13.33 13.01
C GLY A 198 -45.54 -13.26 12.47
N PRO A 199 -46.52 -12.70 13.20
CA PRO A 199 -47.89 -12.61 12.73
C PRO A 199 -47.95 -11.75 11.46
N GLU A 200 -48.61 -12.25 10.43
CA GLU A 200 -49.07 -11.48 9.26
C GLU A 200 -49.85 -10.25 9.76
N ASN A 201 -49.18 -9.10 9.82
CA ASN A 201 -49.84 -7.83 10.06
C ASN A 201 -50.52 -7.38 8.77
N ASN A 202 -51.84 -7.57 8.74
CA ASN A 202 -52.79 -6.97 7.81
C ASN A 202 -52.51 -5.46 7.60
N PRO A 203 -52.41 -4.97 6.35
CA PRO A 203 -52.38 -3.55 6.08
C PRO A 203 -53.83 -3.06 5.96
N ALA A 204 -54.45 -2.74 7.08
CA ALA A 204 -55.71 -2.03 7.08
C ALA A 204 -55.70 -0.92 8.13
N ASP A 205 -55.91 0.29 7.61
CA ASP A 205 -56.54 1.41 8.29
C ASP A 205 -55.68 2.25 9.25
N SER A 206 -55.23 3.40 8.74
CA SER A 206 -55.46 4.68 9.42
C SER A 206 -55.00 5.84 8.54
N GLY A 207 -55.95 6.35 7.76
CA GLY A 207 -55.90 7.73 7.32
C GLY A 207 -56.11 8.66 8.51
N ARG A 208 -55.11 9.50 8.82
CA ARG A 208 -55.37 10.79 9.47
C ARG A 208 -54.35 11.83 9.04
N SER A 209 -54.81 12.63 8.08
CA SER A 209 -54.18 13.86 7.62
C SER A 209 -54.16 14.89 8.75
N SER A 210 -52.97 15.27 9.20
CA SER A 210 -52.74 16.55 9.87
C SER A 210 -51.65 17.30 9.12
N LYS A 211 -52.06 18.32 8.36
CA LYS A 211 -51.18 19.34 7.80
C LYS A 211 -50.47 20.06 8.96
N GLN A 212 -49.22 19.73 9.21
CA GLN A 212 -48.28 20.60 9.91
C GLN A 212 -47.22 21.05 8.90
N ASN A 213 -47.06 22.36 8.77
CA ASN A 213 -46.03 23.00 7.96
C ASN A 213 -44.64 22.50 8.41
N PRO A 214 -43.74 22.08 7.49
CA PRO A 214 -42.37 21.76 7.85
C PRO A 214 -41.66 23.07 8.16
N ARG A 215 -41.52 23.37 9.45
CA ARG A 215 -40.50 24.28 9.93
C ARG A 215 -39.16 23.62 9.60
N MET A 216 -38.38 24.25 8.71
CA MET A 216 -37.02 23.79 8.39
C MET A 216 -36.26 23.66 9.71
N ALA A 217 -36.05 22.42 10.15
CA ALA A 217 -35.14 22.13 11.22
C ALA A 217 -33.75 22.41 10.68
N ASP A 218 -33.03 23.30 11.36
CA ASP A 218 -31.60 23.49 11.13
C ASP A 218 -30.96 22.11 11.19
N THR A 219 -30.46 21.63 10.05
CA THR A 219 -29.58 20.47 9.99
C THR A 219 -28.38 20.79 10.86
N GLU A 220 -28.39 20.30 12.10
CA GLU A 220 -27.21 20.26 12.95
C GLU A 220 -26.13 19.51 12.19
N THR A 221 -25.19 20.25 11.61
CA THR A 221 -23.98 19.71 11.00
C THR A 221 -23.34 18.80 12.03
N PRO A 222 -23.13 17.50 11.74
CA PRO A 222 -22.49 16.60 12.69
C PRO A 222 -21.17 17.23 13.17
N PRO A 223 -20.85 17.16 14.46
CA PRO A 223 -19.65 17.80 15.02
C PRO A 223 -18.45 17.33 14.20
N GLN A 224 -17.79 18.29 13.54
CA GLN A 224 -16.58 18.01 12.79
C GLN A 224 -15.54 17.51 13.79
N THR A 225 -15.25 16.21 13.75
CA THR A 225 -14.17 15.61 14.53
C THR A 225 -12.90 16.39 14.23
N GLU A 226 -12.26 16.92 15.28
CA GLU A 226 -11.03 17.70 15.11
C GLU A 226 -9.99 16.88 14.34
N PRO A 227 -9.26 17.49 13.40
CA PRO A 227 -8.19 16.83 12.67
C PRO A 227 -7.14 16.32 13.66
N SER A 228 -6.81 15.03 13.58
CA SER A 228 -5.83 14.40 14.46
C SER A 228 -4.46 14.35 13.77
N PHE A 229 -3.42 14.82 14.46
CA PHE A 229 -2.01 14.73 14.07
C PHE A 229 -1.23 13.75 14.97
N GLN A 230 -1.88 12.63 15.31
CA GLN A 230 -1.39 11.73 16.34
C GLN A 230 -0.11 10.99 15.93
N ASP A 231 0.09 10.71 14.63
CA ASP A 231 1.29 10.01 14.17
C ASP A 231 2.52 10.92 14.29
N ALA A 232 2.41 12.18 13.89
CA ALA A 232 3.48 13.17 14.06
C ALA A 232 3.84 13.35 15.53
N GLU A 233 2.85 13.51 16.41
CA GLU A 233 3.08 13.60 17.86
C GLU A 233 3.79 12.37 18.44
N ASN A 234 3.40 11.18 17.99
CA ASN A 234 4.00 9.94 18.46
C ASN A 234 5.47 9.82 18.00
N VAL A 235 5.77 10.22 16.76
CA VAL A 235 7.14 10.27 16.24
C VAL A 235 7.97 11.24 17.08
N ILE A 236 7.51 12.49 17.23
CA ILE A 236 8.21 13.52 18.01
C ILE A 236 8.46 13.04 19.44
N ARG A 237 7.44 12.47 20.09
CA ARG A 237 7.54 11.94 21.46
C ARG A 237 8.57 10.81 21.57
N ASN A 238 8.65 9.94 20.57
CA ASN A 238 9.63 8.85 20.57
C ASN A 238 11.07 9.38 20.42
N PHE A 239 11.30 10.38 19.56
CA PHE A 239 12.62 11.01 19.39
C PHE A 239 13.09 11.80 20.60
N ASN A 240 12.16 12.45 21.29
CA ASN A 240 12.48 13.16 22.53
C ASN A 240 13.03 12.21 23.61
N ARG A 241 12.72 10.90 23.55
CA ARG A 241 13.31 9.90 24.46
C ARG A 241 14.80 9.64 24.21
N TYR A 242 15.28 10.01 23.02
CA TYR A 242 16.68 9.86 22.61
C TYR A 242 17.44 11.19 22.64
N ASN A 243 16.90 12.21 23.32
CA ASN A 243 17.48 13.56 23.39
C ASN A 243 17.74 14.19 22.02
N HIS A 244 16.95 13.84 21.00
CA HIS A 244 17.04 14.49 19.71
C HIS A 244 16.51 15.93 19.81
N GLU A 245 17.37 16.90 19.48
CA GLU A 245 17.00 18.30 19.37
C GLU A 245 16.39 18.53 17.99
N TRP A 246 15.07 18.70 17.99
CA TRP A 246 14.30 18.95 16.77
C TRP A 246 14.39 20.43 16.37
N GLU A 247 14.77 20.67 15.12
CA GLU A 247 14.60 21.98 14.51
C GLU A 247 13.11 22.29 14.25
N PRO A 248 12.67 23.56 14.33
CA PRO A 248 11.28 23.92 14.09
C PRO A 248 10.72 23.38 12.76
N ASP A 249 11.48 23.53 11.68
CA ASP A 249 11.07 23.10 10.34
C ASP A 249 10.94 21.57 10.22
N GLN A 250 11.67 20.79 11.02
CA GLN A 250 11.56 19.32 11.03
C GLN A 250 10.23 18.87 11.64
N LYS A 251 9.83 19.46 12.78
CA LYS A 251 8.54 19.12 13.42
C LYS A 251 7.39 19.49 12.50
N GLU A 252 7.41 20.69 11.95
CA GLU A 252 6.38 21.17 11.02
C GLU A 252 6.27 20.30 9.77
N THR A 253 7.41 19.82 9.25
CA THR A 253 7.44 18.87 8.13
C THR A 253 6.75 17.55 8.48
N LEU A 254 6.95 17.02 9.69
CA LEU A 254 6.25 15.81 10.16
C LEU A 254 4.73 16.01 10.26
N TYR A 255 4.31 17.16 10.79
CA TYR A 255 2.88 17.51 10.84
C TYR A 255 2.26 17.62 9.44
N VAL A 256 3.02 18.12 8.46
CA VAL A 256 2.58 18.11 7.05
C VAL A 256 2.41 16.68 6.53
N PHE A 257 3.37 15.79 6.76
CA PHE A 257 3.27 14.39 6.30
C PHE A 257 2.06 13.68 6.91
N ASP A 258 1.86 13.81 8.22
CA ASP A 258 0.72 13.23 8.91
C ASP A 258 -0.62 13.83 8.42
N GLY A 259 -0.65 15.15 8.23
CA GLY A 259 -1.79 15.84 7.66
C GLY A 259 -2.18 15.33 6.27
N ILE A 260 -1.20 15.17 5.37
CA ILE A 260 -1.41 14.63 4.02
C ILE A 260 -1.88 13.17 4.09
N LYS A 261 -1.26 12.34 4.93
CA LYS A 261 -1.61 10.92 5.11
C LYS A 261 -3.08 10.75 5.55
N ASN A 262 -3.58 11.67 6.36
CA ASN A 262 -4.98 11.70 6.80
C ASN A 262 -5.90 12.53 5.89
N ASN A 263 -5.42 12.95 4.71
CA ASN A 263 -6.14 13.76 3.74
C ASN A 263 -6.74 15.06 4.31
N ILE A 264 -6.03 15.69 5.26
CA ILE A 264 -6.45 16.92 5.91
C ILE A 264 -6.29 18.09 4.90
N PRO A 265 -7.27 19.00 4.77
CA PRO A 265 -7.17 20.14 3.85
C PRO A 265 -5.94 21.02 4.14
N VAL A 266 -5.32 21.56 3.09
CA VAL A 266 -4.08 22.37 3.22
C VAL A 266 -4.21 23.52 4.22
N GLN A 267 -5.37 24.18 4.29
CA GLN A 267 -5.58 25.30 5.20
C GLN A 267 -5.51 24.86 6.67
N VAL A 268 -6.08 23.70 6.98
CA VAL A 268 -6.08 23.17 8.34
C VAL A 268 -4.67 22.77 8.79
N ILE A 269 -3.90 22.13 7.90
CA ILE A 269 -2.48 21.83 8.17
C ILE A 269 -1.70 23.12 8.39
N SER A 270 -1.91 24.11 7.50
CA SER A 270 -1.25 25.42 7.53
C SER A 270 -1.49 26.16 8.84
N ASP A 271 -2.75 26.20 9.30
CA ASP A 271 -3.17 26.85 10.53
C ASP A 271 -2.57 26.13 11.76
N HIS A 272 -2.55 24.80 11.74
CA HIS A 272 -1.98 23.99 12.82
C HIS A 272 -0.48 24.26 13.05
N ILE A 273 0.30 24.38 11.98
CA ILE A 273 1.75 24.60 12.07
C ILE A 273 2.16 26.08 12.02
N ASN A 274 1.19 27.00 11.95
CA ASN A 274 1.42 28.44 11.80
C ASN A 274 2.37 28.80 10.63
N ARG A 275 2.19 28.13 9.48
CA ARG A 275 2.90 28.43 8.22
C ARG A 275 1.90 28.83 7.15
N SER A 276 2.38 29.22 5.98
CA SER A 276 1.52 29.55 4.84
C SER A 276 1.06 28.29 4.10
N PRO A 277 -0.09 28.30 3.40
CA PRO A 277 -0.51 27.16 2.59
C PRO A 277 0.47 26.86 1.45
N GLY A 278 1.24 27.85 1.00
CA GLY A 278 2.32 27.65 0.03
C GLY A 278 3.47 26.83 0.62
N TRP A 279 3.82 27.07 1.88
CA TRP A 279 4.84 26.31 2.60
C TRP A 279 4.49 24.81 2.62
N VAL A 280 3.25 24.47 2.98
CA VAL A 280 2.73 23.09 3.04
C VAL A 280 2.77 22.41 1.66
N ARG A 281 2.28 23.10 0.61
CA ARG A 281 2.27 22.55 -0.75
C ARG A 281 3.68 22.32 -1.32
N ASN A 282 4.61 23.22 -1.02
CA ASN A 282 5.99 23.06 -1.48
C ASN A 282 6.66 21.88 -0.77
N THR A 283 6.40 21.66 0.52
CA THR A 283 6.83 20.45 1.24
C THR A 283 6.29 19.17 0.59
N ALA A 284 5.00 19.14 0.23
CA ALA A 284 4.41 18.02 -0.51
C ALA A 284 5.05 17.81 -1.89
N SER A 285 5.37 18.90 -2.60
CA SER A 285 5.98 18.87 -3.93
C SER A 285 7.42 18.34 -3.89
N VAL A 286 8.22 18.73 -2.89
CA VAL A 286 9.57 18.17 -2.67
C VAL A 286 9.49 16.66 -2.42
N LEU A 287 8.56 16.22 -1.57
CA LEU A 287 8.39 14.79 -1.29
C LEU A 287 7.98 14.01 -2.55
N LEU A 288 7.10 14.58 -3.38
CA LEU A 288 6.71 13.96 -4.65
C LEU A 288 7.90 13.88 -5.62
N PHE A 289 8.77 14.90 -5.65
CA PHE A 289 10.00 14.88 -6.42
C PHE A 289 10.92 13.72 -6.00
N PHE A 290 11.06 13.47 -4.69
CA PHE A 290 11.85 12.34 -4.20
C PHE A 290 11.26 10.98 -4.59
N TYR A 291 9.93 10.84 -4.58
CA TYR A 291 9.28 9.64 -5.09
C TYR A 291 9.54 9.40 -6.59
N GLN A 292 9.66 10.45 -7.41
CA GLN A 292 9.96 10.31 -8.84
C GLN A 292 11.40 9.90 -9.14
N ASN A 293 12.33 10.16 -8.21
CA ASN A 293 13.75 9.91 -8.39
C ASN A 293 14.28 8.80 -7.47
N ASP A 294 13.38 8.00 -6.89
CA ASP A 294 13.70 6.92 -5.93
C ASP A 294 14.63 7.36 -4.77
N GLY A 295 14.55 8.63 -4.37
CA GLY A 295 15.41 9.24 -3.34
C GLY A 295 16.88 9.44 -3.73
N ASN A 296 17.29 9.09 -4.96
CA ASN A 296 18.68 9.18 -5.42
C ASN A 296 19.01 10.58 -5.98
N CYS A 297 18.97 11.58 -5.12
CA CYS A 297 19.05 12.99 -5.50
C CYS A 297 19.95 13.83 -4.57
N SER A 298 20.92 13.21 -3.89
CA SER A 298 21.85 13.91 -2.99
C SER A 298 22.56 15.08 -3.67
N ASP A 299 22.88 14.92 -4.96
CA ASP A 299 23.65 15.90 -5.72
C ASP A 299 22.76 17.00 -6.34
N GLN A 300 21.43 16.86 -6.23
CA GLN A 300 20.43 17.76 -6.84
C GLN A 300 19.69 18.61 -5.81
N LEU A 301 19.99 18.49 -4.51
CA LEU A 301 19.21 19.18 -3.46
C LEU A 301 19.16 20.71 -3.64
N GLN A 302 20.25 21.32 -4.13
CA GLN A 302 20.29 22.75 -4.42
C GLN A 302 19.40 23.11 -5.61
N GLU A 303 19.40 22.30 -6.67
CA GLU A 303 18.54 22.52 -7.83
C GLU A 303 17.06 22.44 -7.42
N ILE A 304 16.70 21.49 -6.55
CA ILE A 304 15.34 21.35 -6.00
C ILE A 304 14.98 22.56 -5.13
N SER A 305 15.92 23.06 -4.32
CA SER A 305 15.76 24.27 -3.51
C SER A 305 15.36 25.45 -4.38
N ASP A 306 16.15 25.68 -5.43
CA ASP A 306 15.94 26.79 -6.36
C ASP A 306 14.65 26.58 -7.17
N ALA A 307 14.37 25.34 -7.59
CA ALA A 307 13.17 24.96 -8.34
C ALA A 307 11.87 25.25 -7.60
N LEU A 308 11.81 24.90 -6.32
CA LEU A 308 10.57 24.88 -5.55
C LEU A 308 10.50 26.05 -4.57
N SER A 309 11.50 26.94 -4.58
CA SER A 309 11.66 28.02 -3.61
C SER A 309 11.55 27.50 -2.17
N VAL A 310 12.28 26.42 -1.88
CA VAL A 310 12.28 25.72 -0.59
C VAL A 310 13.69 25.79 -0.03
N GLY A 311 13.86 26.30 1.20
CA GLY A 311 15.16 26.34 1.85
C GLY A 311 15.85 24.98 1.88
N ILE A 312 17.16 24.97 1.63
CA ILE A 312 17.97 23.74 1.49
C ILE A 312 17.90 22.85 2.73
N ASP A 313 17.91 23.42 3.93
CA ASP A 313 17.85 22.68 5.20
C ASP A 313 16.53 21.88 5.33
N ARG A 314 15.43 22.45 4.83
CA ARG A 314 14.14 21.77 4.79
C ARG A 314 14.14 20.62 3.78
N ILE A 315 14.75 20.81 2.62
CA ILE A 315 14.90 19.73 1.63
C ILE A 315 15.74 18.58 2.20
N GLN A 316 16.87 18.90 2.84
CA GLN A 316 17.72 17.91 3.50
C GLN A 316 16.95 17.14 4.58
N SER A 317 16.12 17.83 5.37
CA SER A 317 15.26 17.20 6.36
C SER A 317 14.24 16.24 5.73
N ILE A 318 13.56 16.66 4.66
CA ILE A 318 12.61 15.81 3.91
C ILE A 318 13.35 14.59 3.32
N HIS A 319 14.54 14.78 2.75
CA HIS A 319 15.34 13.71 2.15
C HIS A 319 15.79 12.70 3.20
N TRP A 320 16.21 13.20 4.37
CA TRP A 320 16.58 12.36 5.50
C TRP A 320 15.39 11.54 6.00
N PHE A 321 14.20 12.14 6.16
CA PHE A 321 12.98 11.38 6.48
C PHE A 321 12.64 10.35 5.40
N PHE A 322 12.83 10.70 4.12
CA PHE A 322 12.60 9.81 2.99
C PHE A 322 13.43 8.53 3.06
N ILE A 323 14.73 8.69 3.34
CA ILE A 323 15.68 7.56 3.42
C ILE A 323 15.46 6.76 4.71
N HIS A 324 15.32 7.43 5.84
CA HIS A 324 15.43 6.76 7.15
C HIS A 324 14.08 6.37 7.77
N TRP A 325 12.96 7.01 7.38
CA TRP A 325 11.62 6.67 7.85
C TRP A 325 10.56 6.72 6.75
N PRO A 326 10.61 5.79 5.78
CA PRO A 326 9.54 5.69 4.79
C PRO A 326 8.14 5.47 5.40
N SER A 327 8.04 4.86 6.60
CA SER A 327 6.76 4.56 7.24
C SER A 327 5.97 5.77 7.76
N ILE A 328 6.62 6.92 7.96
CA ILE A 328 5.95 8.14 8.45
C ILE A 328 5.48 9.03 7.30
N LEU A 329 5.95 8.75 6.08
CA LEU A 329 5.60 9.52 4.89
C LEU A 329 4.22 9.10 4.38
N PRO A 330 3.45 10.01 3.78
CA PRO A 330 2.30 9.62 2.99
C PRO A 330 2.77 8.77 1.80
N GLU A 331 2.02 7.70 1.49
CA GLU A 331 2.28 6.89 0.29
C GLU A 331 2.21 7.77 -0.98
N ARG A 332 2.99 7.40 -2.01
CA ARG A 332 3.14 8.17 -3.26
C ARG A 332 1.80 8.53 -3.91
N HIS A 333 0.89 7.56 -4.04
CA HIS A 333 -0.41 7.81 -4.68
C HIS A 333 -1.34 8.73 -3.86
N PRO A 334 -1.59 8.48 -2.56
CA PRO A 334 -2.29 9.43 -1.69
C PRO A 334 -1.69 10.84 -1.68
N LEU A 335 -0.36 10.97 -1.64
CA LEU A 335 0.32 12.26 -1.74
C LEU A 335 -0.03 12.98 -3.04
N PHE A 336 0.03 12.27 -4.18
CA PHE A 336 -0.33 12.81 -5.47
C PHE A 336 -1.79 13.27 -5.52
N GLN A 337 -2.73 12.45 -5.06
CA GLN A 337 -4.16 12.82 -4.98
C GLN A 337 -4.39 14.04 -4.08
N TRP A 338 -3.65 14.14 -2.98
CA TRP A 338 -3.73 15.29 -2.08
C TRP A 338 -3.23 16.57 -2.77
N ILE A 339 -2.12 16.50 -3.52
CA ILE A 339 -1.58 17.62 -4.31
C ILE A 339 -2.60 18.10 -5.36
N LEU A 340 -3.26 17.17 -6.06
CA LEU A 340 -4.30 17.50 -7.04
C LEU A 340 -5.50 18.21 -6.39
N SER A 341 -5.86 17.81 -5.17
CA SER A 341 -6.95 18.42 -4.39
C SER A 341 -6.54 19.76 -3.75
N ASN A 342 -5.24 20.02 -3.62
CA ASN A 342 -4.69 21.23 -2.99
C ASN A 342 -3.64 21.89 -3.89
N PRO A 343 -3.97 22.26 -5.15
CA PRO A 343 -2.99 22.67 -6.14
C PRO A 343 -2.22 23.93 -5.69
N PRO A 344 -0.95 24.07 -6.08
CA PRO A 344 -0.18 25.29 -5.87
C PRO A 344 -0.92 26.51 -6.44
N ARG A 345 -0.91 27.64 -5.70
CA ARG A 345 -1.57 28.88 -6.18
C ARG A 345 -0.91 29.43 -7.45
N TYR A 346 0.40 29.31 -7.56
CA TYR A 346 1.16 29.62 -8.76
C TYR A 346 1.59 28.31 -9.40
N ARG A 347 1.14 28.08 -10.63
CA ARG A 347 1.66 26.99 -11.46
C ARG A 347 3.06 27.39 -11.90
N ASP A 348 4.04 27.15 -11.04
CA ASP A 348 5.42 27.03 -11.48
C ASP A 348 5.45 25.95 -12.58
N ASP A 349 6.12 26.26 -13.70
CA ASP A 349 6.25 25.34 -14.83
C ASP A 349 6.84 24.00 -14.34
N ARG A 350 7.74 24.00 -13.34
CA ARG A 350 8.35 22.80 -12.75
C ARG A 350 7.38 21.97 -11.93
N VAL A 351 6.57 22.57 -11.05
CA VAL A 351 5.56 21.80 -10.28
C VAL A 351 4.47 21.26 -11.21
N SER A 352 4.12 22.01 -12.25
CA SER A 352 3.19 21.55 -13.28
C SER A 352 3.76 20.35 -14.05
N GLN A 353 5.05 20.39 -14.38
CA GLN A 353 5.76 19.28 -14.99
C GLN A 353 5.82 18.06 -14.06
N LEU A 354 6.12 18.26 -12.77
CA LEU A 354 6.13 17.22 -11.76
C LEU A 354 4.77 16.50 -11.67
N ILE A 355 3.69 17.26 -11.55
CA ILE A 355 2.31 16.74 -11.52
C ILE A 355 1.97 16.00 -12.82
N ARG A 356 2.42 16.52 -13.97
CA ARG A 356 2.21 15.88 -15.28
C ARG A 356 2.92 14.52 -15.37
N LEU A 357 4.19 14.45 -14.98
CA LEU A 357 4.96 13.20 -14.98
C LEU A 357 4.32 12.18 -14.05
N GLU A 358 3.82 12.61 -12.90
CA GLU A 358 3.15 11.74 -11.95
C GLU A 358 1.81 11.22 -12.50
N HIS A 359 1.05 12.06 -13.19
CA HIS A 359 -0.19 11.66 -13.85
C HIS A 359 0.07 10.62 -14.95
N LEU A 360 1.20 10.72 -15.66
CA LEU A 360 1.62 9.72 -16.66
C LEU A 360 2.01 8.40 -15.98
N HIS A 361 2.78 8.45 -14.89
CA HIS A 361 3.18 7.27 -14.12
C HIS A 361 1.96 6.43 -13.69
N TRP A 362 0.97 7.05 -13.02
CA TRP A 362 -0.22 6.33 -12.53
C TRP A 362 -1.19 5.90 -13.64
N HIS A 363 -1.18 6.59 -14.78
CA HIS A 363 -1.95 6.14 -15.93
C HIS A 363 -1.36 4.85 -16.53
N ASN A 364 -0.03 4.75 -16.59
CA ASN A 364 0.65 3.54 -17.06
C ASN A 364 0.44 2.35 -16.10
N ASP A 365 0.37 2.61 -14.79
CA ASP A 365 0.16 1.57 -13.77
C ASP A 365 -1.28 1.05 -13.65
N SER A 366 -2.28 1.83 -14.08
CA SER A 366 -3.72 1.51 -13.85
C SER A 366 -4.42 0.81 -15.01
N GLU A 367 -3.85 0.85 -16.21
CA GLU A 367 -4.27 -0.02 -17.30
C GLU A 367 -3.44 -1.31 -17.20
N ASP A 368 -3.99 -2.48 -17.55
CA ASP A 368 -3.24 -3.74 -17.81
C ASP A 368 -2.23 -3.59 -18.99
N ALA A 369 -1.75 -2.38 -19.26
CA ALA A 369 -0.64 -2.09 -20.12
C ALA A 369 0.60 -2.69 -19.45
N GLN A 370 1.11 -3.77 -20.04
CA GLN A 370 2.55 -4.04 -19.99
C GLN A 370 3.23 -2.74 -20.45
N GLY A 371 3.68 -1.94 -19.48
CA GLY A 371 4.21 -0.61 -19.74
C GLY A 371 5.38 -0.72 -20.71
N LEU A 372 5.50 0.28 -21.58
CA LEU A 372 6.77 0.51 -22.26
C LEU A 372 7.72 1.04 -21.19
N GLU A 373 8.53 0.14 -20.65
CA GLU A 373 9.29 0.35 -19.41
C GLU A 373 10.43 1.38 -19.54
N SER A 374 10.64 2.00 -20.70
CA SER A 374 11.64 3.06 -20.84
C SER A 374 11.34 4.09 -21.95
N ASP A 375 11.90 5.30 -21.82
CA ASP A 375 11.97 6.30 -22.90
C ASP A 375 12.63 5.73 -24.16
N GLN A 376 13.51 4.73 -24.02
CA GLN A 376 14.13 4.02 -25.14
C GLN A 376 13.12 3.13 -25.88
N ASP A 377 12.19 2.48 -25.18
CA ASP A 377 11.14 1.66 -25.78
C ASP A 377 10.09 2.52 -26.49
N GLN A 378 9.75 3.69 -25.92
CA GLN A 378 8.96 4.68 -26.63
C GLN A 378 9.65 5.14 -27.92
N HIS A 379 10.93 5.49 -27.86
CA HIS A 379 11.69 5.88 -29.06
C HIS A 379 11.75 4.77 -30.12
N ARG A 380 11.90 3.51 -29.69
CA ARG A 380 11.92 2.33 -30.57
C ARG A 380 10.58 2.04 -31.24
N LEU A 381 9.45 2.32 -30.59
CA LEU A 381 8.14 2.13 -31.20
C LEU A 381 7.74 3.30 -32.08
N LEU A 382 8.12 4.52 -31.69
CA LEU A 382 7.95 5.70 -32.53
C LEU A 382 8.72 5.57 -33.85
N SER A 383 9.91 4.98 -33.84
CA SER A 383 10.68 4.74 -35.06
C SER A 383 10.07 3.67 -35.99
N GLN A 384 9.03 2.96 -35.55
CA GLN A 384 8.29 2.01 -36.38
C GLN A 384 7.04 2.63 -37.02
N LEU A 385 6.66 3.85 -36.63
CA LEU A 385 5.63 4.61 -37.34
C LEU A 385 6.16 5.06 -38.71
N SER A 386 5.27 5.12 -39.71
CA SER A 386 5.64 5.70 -41.01
C SER A 386 6.13 7.15 -40.85
N ASP A 387 7.12 7.53 -41.65
CA ASP A 387 7.68 8.89 -41.65
C ASP A 387 6.61 9.97 -41.83
N ASP A 388 5.56 9.71 -42.63
CA ASP A 388 4.43 10.65 -42.80
C ASP A 388 3.64 10.84 -41.50
N THR A 389 3.38 9.76 -40.76
CA THR A 389 2.64 9.83 -39.48
C THR A 389 3.46 10.57 -38.43
N LEU A 390 4.76 10.26 -38.34
CA LEU A 390 5.68 10.92 -37.40
C LEU A 390 5.82 12.42 -37.74
N SER A 391 5.97 12.75 -39.02
CA SER A 391 6.05 14.12 -39.52
C SER A 391 4.79 14.93 -39.20
N ARG A 392 3.60 14.35 -39.36
CA ARG A 392 2.33 15.00 -39.00
C ARG A 392 2.22 15.26 -37.50
N LEU A 393 2.56 14.28 -36.65
CA LEU A 393 2.56 14.46 -35.20
C LEU A 393 3.54 15.56 -34.78
N ASN A 394 4.75 15.57 -35.34
CA ASN A 394 5.76 16.59 -35.05
C ASN A 394 5.30 17.98 -35.49
N ARG A 395 4.65 18.10 -36.66
CA ARG A 395 4.13 19.38 -37.17
C ARG A 395 3.00 19.92 -36.27
N ILE A 396 2.14 19.04 -35.75
CA ILE A 396 1.10 19.42 -34.79
C ILE A 396 1.74 19.94 -33.50
N SER A 397 2.71 19.21 -32.94
CA SER A 397 3.42 19.64 -31.72
C SER A 397 4.16 20.97 -31.91
N ALA A 398 4.85 21.16 -33.03
CA ALA A 398 5.52 22.42 -33.36
C ALA A 398 4.53 23.59 -33.42
N HIS A 399 3.36 23.38 -34.04
CA HIS A 399 2.33 24.40 -34.13
C HIS A 399 1.76 24.79 -32.74
N PHE A 400 1.59 23.82 -31.84
CA PHE A 400 1.17 24.11 -30.47
C PHE A 400 2.24 24.89 -29.69
N GLU A 401 3.52 24.56 -29.84
CA GLU A 401 4.60 25.32 -29.19
C GLU A 401 4.74 26.74 -29.75
N ASP A 402 4.60 26.93 -31.06
CA ASP A 402 4.56 28.26 -31.68
C ASP A 402 3.40 29.09 -31.13
N LEU A 403 2.22 28.48 -30.99
CA LEU A 403 1.05 29.15 -30.43
C LEU A 403 1.24 29.47 -28.94
N LYS A 404 1.84 28.58 -28.14
CA LYS A 404 2.19 28.88 -26.73
C LYS A 404 3.15 30.06 -26.65
N ARG A 405 4.18 30.06 -27.49
CA ARG A 405 5.17 31.14 -27.56
C ARG A 405 4.52 32.46 -27.95
N TYR A 406 3.61 32.43 -28.93
CA TYR A 406 2.83 33.60 -29.32
C TYR A 406 1.97 34.12 -28.15
N LEU A 407 1.21 33.24 -27.48
CA LEU A 407 0.37 33.63 -26.34
C LEU A 407 1.19 34.21 -25.17
N ARG A 408 2.39 33.66 -24.90
CA ARG A 408 3.31 34.16 -23.87
C ARG A 408 3.94 35.51 -24.23
N ASN A 409 4.30 35.72 -25.50
CA ASN A 409 5.02 36.92 -25.93
C ASN A 409 4.14 38.15 -26.14
N TYR A 410 2.85 37.98 -26.38
CA TYR A 410 1.95 39.09 -26.73
C TYR A 410 1.18 39.68 -25.54
N ASP A 411 1.60 39.40 -24.31
CA ASP A 411 1.00 39.91 -23.06
C ASP A 411 -0.54 39.85 -23.09
N ILE A 412 -1.07 38.72 -23.59
CA ILE A 412 -2.51 38.53 -23.74
C ILE A 412 -3.06 38.15 -22.37
N ASP A 413 -3.15 39.14 -21.47
CA ASP A 413 -3.72 39.01 -20.13
C ASP A 413 -5.25 38.91 -20.19
N THR A 414 -5.72 37.79 -20.70
CA THR A 414 -7.16 37.49 -20.74
C THR A 414 -7.41 36.08 -20.25
N ALA A 415 -8.51 35.89 -19.53
CA ALA A 415 -9.01 34.58 -19.15
C ALA A 415 -9.10 33.61 -20.35
N LEU A 416 -9.27 34.15 -21.56
CA LEU A 416 -9.27 33.40 -22.82
C LEU A 416 -7.90 32.79 -23.17
N ALA A 417 -6.79 33.51 -22.98
CA ALA A 417 -5.45 32.95 -23.24
C ALA A 417 -5.12 31.81 -22.26
N LYS A 418 -5.56 31.93 -21.01
CA LYS A 418 -5.43 30.87 -20.01
C LYS A 418 -6.28 29.64 -20.36
N ASP A 419 -7.56 29.82 -20.70
CA ASP A 419 -8.45 28.72 -21.14
C ASP A 419 -7.90 28.05 -22.42
N LEU A 420 -7.37 28.83 -23.36
CA LEU A 420 -6.77 28.30 -24.58
C LEU A 420 -5.50 27.48 -24.28
N LEU A 421 -4.61 27.95 -23.39
CA LEU A 421 -3.44 27.18 -22.94
C LEU A 421 -3.84 25.88 -22.23
N GLU A 422 -4.89 25.91 -21.41
CA GLU A 422 -5.42 24.71 -20.75
C GLU A 422 -5.99 23.71 -21.77
N ARG A 423 -6.75 24.17 -22.76
CA ARG A 423 -7.26 23.33 -23.87
C ARG A 423 -6.12 22.79 -24.75
N MET A 424 -5.10 23.57 -25.04
CA MET A 424 -3.93 23.13 -25.79
C MET A 424 -3.18 22.02 -25.03
N ASN A 425 -3.03 22.17 -23.71
CA ASN A 425 -2.44 21.12 -22.88
C ASN A 425 -3.27 19.83 -22.91
N LEU A 426 -4.61 19.93 -22.88
CA LEU A 426 -5.49 18.77 -23.05
C LEU A 426 -5.32 18.10 -24.41
N ILE A 427 -5.17 18.89 -25.49
CA ILE A 427 -4.93 18.34 -26.83
C ILE A 427 -3.55 17.67 -26.90
N MET A 428 -2.51 18.24 -26.30
CA MET A 428 -1.20 17.58 -26.22
C MET A 428 -1.26 16.27 -25.43
N ILE A 429 -2.04 16.21 -24.34
CA ILE A 429 -2.28 14.97 -23.60
C ILE A 429 -2.98 13.94 -24.49
N LEU A 430 -4.00 14.35 -25.25
CA LEU A 430 -4.69 13.46 -26.20
C LEU A 430 -3.78 13.00 -27.34
N GLN A 431 -2.92 13.88 -27.86
CA GLN A 431 -1.93 13.54 -28.87
C GLN A 431 -0.93 12.50 -28.33
N ASN A 432 -0.43 12.71 -27.11
CA ASN A 432 0.42 11.73 -26.43
C ASN A 432 -0.32 10.41 -26.24
N ARG A 433 -1.59 10.42 -25.82
CA ARG A 433 -2.41 9.19 -25.72
C ARG A 433 -2.54 8.47 -27.06
N ILE A 434 -2.80 9.19 -28.16
CA ILE A 434 -2.85 8.59 -29.50
C ILE A 434 -1.50 7.97 -29.83
N ARG A 435 -0.40 8.66 -29.53
CA ARG A 435 0.95 8.19 -29.76
C ARG A 435 1.25 6.91 -28.98
N ASP A 436 0.94 6.89 -27.70
CA ASP A 436 1.14 5.75 -26.82
C ASP A 436 0.24 4.57 -27.22
N HIS A 437 -1.00 4.84 -27.64
CA HIS A 437 -1.92 3.84 -28.14
C HIS A 437 -1.48 3.28 -29.50
N LEU A 438 -0.92 4.09 -30.40
CA LEU A 438 -0.35 3.60 -31.66
C LEU A 438 0.86 2.69 -31.39
N CYS A 439 1.68 3.03 -30.41
CA CYS A 439 2.79 2.19 -29.97
C CYS A 439 2.34 0.80 -29.44
N LYS A 440 1.13 0.66 -28.89
CA LYS A 440 0.60 -0.64 -28.43
C LYS A 440 0.19 -1.61 -29.55
N TYR A 441 0.00 -1.11 -30.79
CA TYR A 441 -0.53 -1.90 -31.92
C TYR A 441 0.52 -2.25 -32.97
N ILE A 442 1.77 -1.83 -32.73
CA ILE A 442 2.96 -2.19 -33.49
C ILE A 442 3.75 -3.17 -32.61
#